data_AF-A0A7Y4MP90-F1
#
_entry.id   AF-A0A7Y4MP90-F1
#
_cell.length_a   1.000
_cell.length_b   1.000
_cell.length_c   1.000
_cell.angle_alpha   90.00
_cell.angle_beta   90.00
_cell.angle_gamma   90.00
#
_symmetry.space_group_name_H-M   'P 1'
#
loop_
_entity.id
_entity.type
_entity.pdbx_description
1 polymer ?
#
loop_
_entity_poly.entity_id
_entity_poly.type
_entity_poly.pdbx_seq_one_letter_code
_entity_poly.pdbx_strand_id
1 'polypeptide(L)'
;MSPALTNFLFEAANFLVLAAVLGWLLFKPVRRALDAEQARHAQETEAARHLREEAEVLAREARAEREAAGREREARRREMLASARNEALQAAEASKRAQVAERQRMEKELQDWRDASASELVDTVGRIAAESVRRLLSAFDGPALDLALVRAACAELDSVPVEARGAALVESARPLDARSRTLLEEALGGGVHERVVGELGAGVRVTTPAGQVDATAVAVARQAARSVNRVRDAHGVSLEGG
;
A
#
# COMPACT_ATOMS: atom_id res chain seq x y z
N MET A 1 113.06 75.90 -46.70
CA MET A 1 112.26 74.74 -46.22
C MET A 1 112.42 73.63 -47.24
N SER A 2 112.79 72.41 -46.81
CA SER A 2 113.07 71.32 -47.76
C SER A 2 111.77 70.84 -48.43
N PRO A 3 111.75 70.64 -49.75
CA PRO A 3 110.55 70.23 -50.49
C PRO A 3 109.93 68.92 -49.95
N ALA A 4 110.75 68.02 -49.41
CA ALA A 4 110.32 66.77 -48.80
C ALA A 4 109.47 66.96 -47.53
N LEU A 5 109.79 67.97 -46.70
CA LEU A 5 109.06 68.23 -45.46
C LEU A 5 107.67 68.80 -45.74
N THR A 6 107.57 69.67 -46.74
CA THR A 6 106.30 70.27 -47.17
C THR A 6 105.39 69.22 -47.80
N ASN A 7 105.95 68.29 -48.60
CA ASN A 7 105.18 67.20 -49.20
C ASN A 7 104.68 66.21 -48.13
N PHE A 8 105.51 65.88 -47.14
CA PHE A 8 105.13 65.01 -46.03
C PHE A 8 104.05 65.63 -45.13
N LEU A 9 104.18 66.93 -44.79
CA LEU A 9 103.15 67.66 -44.05
C LEU A 9 101.83 67.73 -44.83
N PHE A 10 101.90 67.89 -46.15
CA PHE A 10 100.72 67.89 -47.02
C PHE A 10 100.07 66.50 -47.10
N GLU A 11 100.84 65.42 -47.25
CA GLU A 11 100.34 64.03 -47.23
C GLU A 11 99.75 63.67 -45.86
N ALA A 12 100.37 64.07 -44.75
CA ALA A 12 99.86 63.86 -43.40
C ALA A 12 98.55 64.62 -43.14
N ALA A 13 98.47 65.88 -43.58
CA ALA A 13 97.24 66.66 -43.51
C ALA A 13 96.13 66.04 -44.38
N ASN A 14 96.46 65.58 -45.59
CA ASN A 14 95.50 64.93 -46.49
C ASN A 14 95.02 63.58 -45.92
N PHE A 15 95.92 62.81 -45.28
CA PHE A 15 95.56 61.59 -44.55
C PHE A 15 94.67 61.89 -43.34
N LEU A 16 94.94 62.95 -42.58
CA LEU A 16 94.10 63.39 -41.46
C LEU A 16 92.70 63.80 -41.93
N VAL A 17 92.60 64.56 -43.03
CA VAL A 17 91.32 64.91 -43.65
C VAL A 17 90.59 63.65 -44.13
N LEU A 18 91.29 62.74 -44.81
CA LEU A 18 90.73 61.46 -45.25
C LEU A 18 90.24 60.63 -44.07
N ALA A 19 91.03 60.50 -42.99
CA ALA A 19 90.68 59.76 -41.78
C ALA A 19 89.51 60.41 -41.03
N ALA A 20 89.43 61.74 -40.99
CA ALA A 20 88.31 62.47 -40.40
C ALA A 20 87.02 62.26 -41.22
N VAL A 21 87.11 62.34 -42.56
CA VAL A 21 86.00 62.07 -43.47
C VAL A 21 85.57 60.60 -43.36
N LEU A 22 86.51 59.66 -43.33
CA LEU A 22 86.24 58.23 -43.20
C LEU A 22 85.65 57.89 -41.84
N GLY A 23 86.18 58.48 -40.76
CA GLY A 23 85.62 58.36 -39.42
C GLY A 23 84.20 58.92 -39.36
N TRP A 24 83.95 60.08 -39.94
CA TRP A 24 82.60 60.66 -39.94
C TRP A 24 81.60 59.89 -40.83
N LEU A 25 82.05 59.45 -42.01
CA LEU A 25 81.23 58.79 -43.03
C LEU A 25 80.98 57.29 -42.75
N LEU A 26 81.91 56.58 -42.10
CA LEU A 26 81.76 55.14 -41.80
C LEU A 26 81.49 54.87 -40.32
N PHE A 27 82.21 55.50 -39.40
CA PHE A 27 82.08 55.16 -37.97
C PHE A 27 80.69 55.52 -37.43
N LYS A 28 80.17 56.69 -37.80
CA LYS A 28 78.85 57.16 -37.34
C LYS A 28 77.70 56.27 -37.83
N PRO A 29 77.59 55.91 -39.13
CA PRO A 29 76.54 54.98 -39.57
C PRO A 29 76.74 53.55 -39.08
N VAL A 30 77.96 53.03 -39.01
CA VAL A 30 78.20 51.67 -38.47
C VAL A 30 77.80 51.58 -37.00
N ARG A 31 78.19 52.58 -36.18
CA ARG A 31 77.79 52.62 -34.77
C ARG A 31 76.28 52.75 -34.61
N ARG A 32 75.62 53.59 -35.41
CA ARG A 32 74.15 53.69 -35.43
C ARG A 32 73.48 52.38 -35.83
N ALA A 33 74.05 51.62 -36.77
CA ALA A 33 73.52 50.32 -37.16
C ALA A 33 73.68 49.29 -36.03
N LEU A 34 74.83 49.26 -35.34
CA LEU A 34 75.04 48.40 -34.17
C LEU A 34 74.12 48.77 -33.01
N ASP A 35 73.98 50.06 -32.69
CA ASP A 35 73.09 50.54 -31.64
C ASP A 35 71.62 50.19 -31.98
N ALA A 36 71.22 50.34 -33.26
CA ALA A 36 69.89 49.94 -33.73
C ALA A 36 69.66 48.44 -33.60
N GLU A 37 70.65 47.61 -33.93
CA GLU A 37 70.52 46.15 -33.82
C GLU A 37 70.52 45.68 -32.35
N GLN A 38 71.33 46.29 -31.49
CA GLN A 38 71.26 46.06 -30.04
C GLN A 38 69.90 46.45 -29.46
N ALA A 39 69.35 47.59 -29.88
CA ALA A 39 68.02 48.02 -29.48
C ALA A 39 66.93 47.04 -29.96
N ARG A 40 67.03 46.53 -31.20
CA ARG A 40 66.12 45.50 -31.72
C ARG A 40 66.18 44.21 -30.91
N HIS A 41 67.38 43.70 -30.63
CA HIS A 41 67.53 42.50 -29.79
C HIS A 41 67.04 42.71 -28.36
N ALA A 42 67.27 43.88 -27.77
CA ALA A 42 66.74 44.21 -26.45
C ALA A 42 65.20 44.19 -26.47
N GLN A 43 64.57 44.82 -27.47
CA GLN A 43 63.12 44.82 -27.63
C GLN A 43 62.55 43.43 -27.88
N GLU A 44 63.19 42.62 -28.73
CA GLU A 44 62.78 41.23 -28.97
C GLU A 44 62.87 40.38 -27.69
N THR A 45 63.93 40.57 -26.91
CA THR A 45 64.13 39.85 -25.64
C THR A 45 63.09 40.27 -24.61
N GLU A 46 62.77 41.56 -24.52
CA GLU A 46 61.74 42.09 -23.63
C GLU A 46 60.34 41.62 -24.03
N ALA A 47 60.01 41.67 -25.32
CA ALA A 47 58.75 41.14 -25.84
C ALA A 47 58.62 39.63 -25.58
N ALA A 48 59.69 38.86 -25.77
CA ALA A 48 59.70 37.43 -25.47
C ALA A 48 59.53 37.14 -23.97
N ARG A 49 60.06 38.00 -23.08
CA ARG A 49 59.83 37.89 -21.62
C ARG A 49 58.39 38.19 -21.27
N HIS A 50 57.83 39.29 -21.76
CA HIS A 50 56.42 39.62 -21.55
C HIS A 50 55.48 38.51 -22.03
N LEU A 51 55.71 37.98 -23.23
CA LEU A 51 54.90 36.88 -23.77
C LEU A 51 54.97 35.62 -22.89
N ARG A 52 56.14 35.31 -22.30
CA ARG A 52 56.29 34.18 -21.38
C ARG A 52 55.56 34.43 -20.06
N GLU A 53 55.65 35.63 -19.50
CA GLU A 53 54.95 36.00 -18.28
C GLU A 53 53.43 35.93 -18.47
N GLU A 54 52.91 36.47 -19.57
CA GLU A 54 51.49 36.37 -19.94
C GLU A 54 51.05 34.92 -20.12
N ALA A 55 51.85 34.11 -20.83
CA ALA A 55 51.57 32.69 -21.01
C ALA A 55 51.56 31.92 -19.68
N GLU A 56 52.45 32.25 -18.74
CA GLU A 56 52.47 31.66 -17.41
C GLU A 56 51.24 32.06 -16.58
N VAL A 57 50.83 33.33 -16.64
CA VAL A 57 49.62 33.82 -15.95
C VAL A 57 48.39 33.09 -16.49
N LEU A 58 48.20 33.07 -17.81
CA LEU A 58 47.10 32.36 -18.46
C LEU A 58 47.12 30.86 -18.14
N ALA A 59 48.30 30.23 -18.08
CA ALA A 59 48.41 28.83 -17.70
C ALA A 59 48.02 28.58 -16.24
N ARG A 60 48.33 29.50 -15.32
CA ARG A 60 47.93 29.40 -13.91
C ARG A 60 46.42 29.62 -13.75
N GLU A 61 45.86 30.61 -14.42
CA GLU A 61 44.42 30.87 -14.43
C GLU A 61 43.64 29.69 -15.00
N ALA A 62 44.04 29.16 -16.15
CA ALA A 62 43.41 27.99 -16.76
C ALA A 62 43.48 26.74 -15.87
N ARG A 63 44.56 26.57 -15.08
CA ARG A 63 44.66 25.48 -14.09
C ARG A 63 43.70 25.71 -12.93
N ALA A 64 43.64 26.92 -12.37
CA ALA A 64 42.75 27.26 -11.27
C ALA A 64 41.27 27.10 -11.67
N GLU A 65 40.89 27.53 -12.88
CA GLU A 65 39.54 27.34 -13.42
C GLU A 65 39.19 25.86 -13.59
N ARG A 66 40.11 25.05 -14.12
CA ARG A 66 39.92 23.60 -14.27
C ARG A 66 39.72 22.90 -12.92
N GLU A 67 40.50 23.28 -11.91
CA GLU A 67 40.35 22.74 -10.56
C GLU A 67 39.03 23.17 -9.92
N ALA A 68 38.63 24.44 -10.08
CA ALA A 68 37.35 24.94 -9.60
C ALA A 68 36.17 24.21 -10.27
N ALA A 69 36.19 24.08 -11.60
CA ALA A 69 35.19 23.33 -12.35
C ALA A 69 35.18 21.84 -11.97
N GLY A 70 36.34 21.25 -11.68
CA GLY A 70 36.45 19.88 -11.16
C GLY A 70 35.75 19.70 -9.83
N ARG A 71 36.02 20.59 -8.85
CA ARG A 71 35.38 20.58 -7.53
C ARG A 71 33.87 20.77 -7.62
N GLU A 72 33.41 21.69 -8.47
CA GLU A 72 31.98 21.93 -8.66
C GLU A 72 31.27 20.70 -9.28
N ARG A 73 31.88 20.08 -10.29
CA ARG A 73 31.34 18.84 -10.89
C ARG A 73 31.26 17.70 -9.87
N GLU A 74 32.28 17.54 -9.04
CA GLU A 74 32.26 16.54 -7.96
C GLU A 74 31.18 16.84 -6.92
N ALA A 75 31.01 18.10 -6.52
CA ALA A 75 29.97 18.51 -5.58
C ALA A 75 28.57 18.20 -6.14
N ARG A 76 28.28 18.63 -7.38
CA ARG A 76 27.02 18.32 -8.07
C ARG A 76 26.80 16.82 -8.21
N ARG A 77 27.85 16.05 -8.52
CA ARG A 77 27.76 14.59 -8.61
C ARG A 77 27.39 13.96 -7.26
N ARG A 78 27.98 14.42 -6.16
CA ARG A 78 27.66 13.93 -4.81
C ARG A 78 26.22 14.28 -4.43
N GLU A 79 25.77 15.48 -4.74
CA GLU A 79 24.39 15.92 -4.50
C GLU A 79 23.38 15.09 -5.29
N MET A 80 23.60 14.89 -6.59
CA MET A 80 22.76 14.02 -7.42
C MET A 80 22.70 12.58 -6.89
N LEU A 81 23.84 12.02 -6.46
CA LEU A 81 23.87 10.68 -5.88
C LEU A 81 23.13 10.62 -4.52
N ALA A 82 23.22 11.67 -3.71
CA ALA A 82 22.48 11.75 -2.45
C ALA A 82 20.97 11.86 -2.70
N SER A 83 20.53 12.68 -3.65
CA SER A 83 19.11 12.77 -4.05
C SER A 83 18.59 11.42 -4.55
N ALA A 84 19.31 10.79 -5.49
CA ALA A 84 18.91 9.51 -6.04
C ALA A 84 18.83 8.40 -4.96
N ARG A 85 19.71 8.42 -3.96
CA ARG A 85 19.63 7.51 -2.81
C ARG A 85 18.39 7.77 -1.96
N ASN A 86 18.09 9.03 -1.68
CA ASN A 86 16.90 9.39 -0.90
C ASN A 86 15.61 9.01 -1.64
N GLU A 87 15.53 9.26 -2.94
CA GLU A 87 14.41 8.85 -3.78
C GLU A 87 14.25 7.32 -3.81
N ALA A 88 15.35 6.58 -3.93
CA ALA A 88 15.33 5.12 -3.88
C ALA A 88 14.83 4.58 -2.52
N LEU A 89 15.24 5.20 -1.41
CA LEU A 89 14.75 4.85 -0.07
C LEU A 89 13.25 5.13 0.07
N GLN A 90 12.79 6.31 -0.38
CA GLN A 90 11.36 6.66 -0.35
C GLN A 90 10.53 5.69 -1.21
N ALA A 91 11.00 5.34 -2.40
CA ALA A 91 10.34 4.37 -3.26
C ALA A 91 10.27 2.98 -2.60
N ALA A 92 11.35 2.54 -1.95
CA ALA A 92 11.39 1.27 -1.23
C ALA A 92 10.43 1.25 -0.03
N GLU A 93 10.36 2.35 0.75
CA GLU A 93 9.41 2.48 1.85
C GLU A 93 7.97 2.50 1.38
N ALA A 94 7.66 3.24 0.30
CA ALA A 94 6.35 3.27 -0.30
C ALA A 94 5.92 1.87 -0.80
N SER A 95 6.83 1.13 -1.44
CA SER A 95 6.60 -0.24 -1.88
C SER A 95 6.31 -1.18 -0.70
N LYS A 96 7.08 -1.09 0.39
CA LYS A 96 6.83 -1.88 1.61
C LYS A 96 5.46 -1.56 2.22
N ARG A 97 5.07 -0.29 2.30
CA ARG A 97 3.75 0.11 2.81
C ARG A 97 2.62 -0.45 1.94
N ALA A 98 2.78 -0.37 0.61
CA ALA A 98 1.81 -0.94 -0.32
C ALA A 98 1.69 -2.46 -0.16
N GLN A 99 2.80 -3.18 -0.01
CA GLN A 99 2.78 -4.64 0.23
C GLN A 99 2.08 -5.02 1.54
N VAL A 100 2.34 -4.28 2.63
CA VAL A 100 1.66 -4.53 3.92
C VAL A 100 0.16 -4.27 3.80
N ALA A 101 -0.24 -3.17 3.15
CA ALA A 101 -1.64 -2.85 2.94
C ALA A 101 -2.34 -3.91 2.08
N GLU A 102 -1.69 -4.40 1.03
CA GLU A 102 -2.22 -5.46 0.16
C GLU A 102 -2.38 -6.77 0.93
N ARG A 103 -1.39 -7.14 1.73
CA ARG A 103 -1.47 -8.34 2.58
C ARG A 103 -2.62 -8.26 3.57
N GLN A 104 -2.82 -7.10 4.21
CA GLN A 104 -3.95 -6.89 5.13
C GLN A 104 -5.30 -6.99 4.42
N ARG A 105 -5.39 -6.50 3.17
CA ARG A 105 -6.60 -6.66 2.34
C ARG A 105 -6.88 -8.13 2.04
N MET A 106 -5.87 -8.87 1.59
CA MET A 106 -5.99 -10.31 1.31
C MET A 106 -6.34 -11.12 2.56
N GLU A 107 -5.76 -10.80 3.72
CA GLU A 107 -6.09 -11.46 5.00
C GLU A 107 -7.54 -11.18 5.39
N LYS A 108 -8.04 -9.96 5.20
CA LYS A 108 -9.44 -9.61 5.44
C LYS A 108 -10.38 -10.33 4.47
N GLU A 109 -10.08 -10.33 3.17
CA GLU A 109 -10.88 -11.02 2.16
C GLU A 109 -10.96 -12.53 2.44
N LEU A 110 -9.85 -13.13 2.87
CA LEU A 110 -9.81 -14.54 3.26
C LEU A 110 -10.68 -14.81 4.49
N GLN A 111 -10.68 -13.90 5.46
CA GLN A 111 -11.52 -14.00 6.65
C GLN A 111 -13.00 -13.87 6.29
N ASP A 112 -13.37 -12.84 5.53
CA ASP A 112 -14.74 -12.63 5.04
C ASP A 112 -15.24 -13.86 4.25
N TRP A 113 -14.38 -14.44 3.41
CA TRP A 113 -14.70 -15.67 2.65
C TRP A 113 -14.89 -16.90 3.55
N ARG A 114 -14.06 -17.06 4.59
CA ARG A 114 -14.21 -18.14 5.57
C ARG A 114 -15.52 -18.02 6.34
N ASP A 115 -15.87 -16.82 6.76
CA ASP A 115 -17.09 -16.55 7.51
C ASP A 115 -18.33 -16.79 6.65
N ALA A 116 -18.30 -16.36 5.38
CA ALA A 116 -19.35 -16.67 4.41
C ALA A 116 -19.50 -18.20 4.19
N SER A 117 -18.38 -18.90 3.98
CA SER A 117 -18.38 -20.35 3.77
C SER A 117 -18.88 -21.11 5.01
N ALA A 118 -18.48 -20.67 6.20
CA ALA A 118 -18.95 -21.25 7.46
C ALA A 118 -20.45 -21.04 7.65
N SER A 119 -20.98 -19.86 7.28
CA SER A 119 -22.41 -19.60 7.32
C SER A 119 -23.19 -20.50 6.36
N GLU A 120 -22.70 -20.67 5.14
CA GLU A 120 -23.35 -21.54 4.15
C GLU A 120 -23.37 -23.01 4.59
N LEU A 121 -22.27 -23.50 5.19
CA LEU A 121 -22.19 -24.84 5.76
C LEU A 121 -23.18 -25.02 6.90
N VAL A 122 -23.28 -24.05 7.81
CA VAL A 122 -24.22 -24.09 8.95
C VAL A 122 -25.67 -24.12 8.46
N ASP A 123 -26.03 -23.31 7.47
CA ASP A 123 -27.36 -23.32 6.87
C ASP A 123 -27.68 -24.67 6.19
N THR A 124 -26.69 -25.25 5.50
CA THR A 124 -26.82 -26.56 4.86
C THR A 124 -26.99 -27.68 5.89
N VAL A 125 -26.18 -27.69 6.95
CA VAL A 125 -26.29 -28.66 8.05
C VAL A 125 -27.63 -28.49 8.78
N GLY A 126 -28.05 -27.26 9.05
CA GLY A 126 -29.35 -26.97 9.67
C GLY A 126 -30.51 -27.51 8.84
N ARG A 127 -30.46 -27.36 7.51
CA ARG A 127 -31.45 -27.93 6.58
C ARG A 127 -31.46 -29.45 6.60
N ILE A 128 -30.29 -30.09 6.57
CA ILE A 128 -30.15 -31.56 6.65
C ILE A 128 -30.67 -32.08 7.99
N ALA A 129 -30.38 -31.38 9.10
CA ALA A 129 -30.87 -31.74 10.43
C ALA A 129 -32.39 -31.64 10.51
N ALA A 130 -32.99 -30.54 10.04
CA ALA A 130 -34.44 -30.40 9.97
C ALA A 130 -35.08 -31.50 9.11
N GLU A 131 -34.51 -31.80 7.94
CA GLU A 131 -34.99 -32.86 7.06
C GLU A 131 -34.94 -34.23 7.73
N SER A 132 -33.83 -34.54 8.41
CA SER A 132 -33.61 -35.81 9.09
C SER A 132 -34.57 -35.98 10.26
N VAL A 133 -34.75 -34.95 11.09
CA VAL A 133 -35.74 -34.95 12.18
C VAL A 133 -37.14 -35.12 11.63
N ARG A 134 -37.50 -34.39 10.56
CA ARG A 134 -38.80 -34.53 9.92
C ARG A 134 -39.04 -35.96 9.44
N ARG A 135 -38.09 -36.56 8.72
CA ARG A 135 -38.18 -37.95 8.25
C ARG A 135 -38.29 -38.95 9.39
N LEU A 136 -37.52 -38.78 10.47
CA LEU A 136 -37.59 -39.64 11.65
C LEU A 136 -38.97 -39.53 12.31
N LEU A 137 -39.48 -38.32 12.53
CA LEU A 137 -40.81 -38.10 13.11
C LEU A 137 -41.93 -38.66 12.22
N SER A 138 -41.80 -38.54 10.90
CA SER A 138 -42.71 -39.16 9.94
C SER A 138 -42.60 -40.69 9.89
N ALA A 139 -41.50 -41.29 10.35
CA ALA A 139 -41.37 -42.75 10.46
C ALA A 139 -41.98 -43.29 11.77
N PHE A 140 -42.00 -42.48 12.84
CA PHE A 140 -42.68 -42.78 14.11
C PHE A 140 -44.18 -42.43 14.06
N ASP A 141 -44.77 -42.45 12.87
CA ASP A 141 -46.12 -42.01 12.63
C ASP A 141 -47.12 -42.82 13.46
N GLY A 142 -47.75 -42.17 14.46
CA GLY A 142 -48.66 -42.86 15.36
C GLY A 142 -49.17 -42.01 16.52
N PRO A 143 -50.26 -42.46 17.17
CA PRO A 143 -50.95 -41.71 18.23
C PRO A 143 -50.07 -41.44 19.45
N ALA A 144 -49.01 -42.22 19.67
CA ALA A 144 -48.05 -41.99 20.75
C ALA A 144 -47.21 -40.71 20.54
N LEU A 145 -46.80 -40.42 19.30
CA LEU A 145 -46.07 -39.20 18.97
C LEU A 145 -46.97 -37.97 19.07
N ASP A 146 -48.17 -38.05 18.51
CA ASP A 146 -49.17 -36.98 18.59
C ASP A 146 -49.50 -36.64 20.05
N LEU A 147 -49.72 -37.65 20.90
CA LEU A 147 -49.96 -37.45 22.33
C LEU A 147 -48.76 -36.83 23.05
N ALA A 148 -47.52 -37.23 22.73
CA ALA A 148 -46.33 -36.65 23.34
C ALA A 148 -46.16 -35.16 22.97
N LEU A 149 -46.40 -34.82 21.71
CA LEU A 149 -46.38 -33.45 21.21
C LEU A 149 -47.50 -32.60 21.80
N VAL A 150 -48.71 -33.15 21.94
CA VAL A 150 -49.84 -32.48 22.62
C VAL A 150 -49.49 -32.18 24.09
N ARG A 151 -48.87 -33.12 24.80
CA ARG A 151 -48.41 -32.88 26.19
C ARG A 151 -47.37 -31.77 26.27
N ALA A 152 -46.43 -31.74 25.33
CA ALA A 152 -45.44 -30.67 25.25
C ALA A 152 -46.11 -29.30 25.01
N ALA A 153 -47.11 -29.24 24.11
CA ALA A 153 -47.91 -28.03 23.91
C ALA A 153 -48.66 -27.61 25.19
N CYS A 154 -49.30 -28.54 25.90
CA CYS A 154 -49.98 -28.21 27.17
C CYS A 154 -49.02 -27.63 28.20
N ALA A 155 -47.82 -28.21 28.35
CA ALA A 155 -46.81 -27.70 29.27
C ALA A 155 -46.28 -26.30 28.89
N GLU A 156 -46.20 -25.99 27.59
CA GLU A 156 -45.82 -24.65 27.14
C GLU A 156 -46.99 -23.66 27.30
N LEU A 157 -48.23 -24.09 27.08
CA LEU A 157 -49.45 -23.31 27.33
C LEU A 157 -49.58 -22.92 28.80
N ASP A 158 -49.00 -23.68 29.74
CA ASP A 158 -48.98 -23.31 31.16
C ASP A 158 -48.29 -21.96 31.43
N SER A 159 -47.40 -21.52 30.54
CA SER A 159 -46.77 -20.21 30.58
C SER A 159 -47.64 -19.06 30.04
N VAL A 160 -48.74 -19.39 29.35
CA VAL A 160 -49.66 -18.42 28.74
C VAL A 160 -50.74 -18.03 29.76
N PRO A 161 -51.11 -16.74 29.93
CA PRO A 161 -52.18 -16.32 30.84
C PRO A 161 -53.51 -17.02 30.54
N VAL A 162 -54.24 -17.44 31.58
CA VAL A 162 -55.48 -18.23 31.47
C VAL A 162 -56.55 -17.48 30.65
N GLU A 163 -56.60 -16.16 30.77
CA GLU A 163 -57.53 -15.28 30.05
C GLU A 163 -57.32 -15.35 28.53
N ALA A 164 -56.09 -15.59 28.08
CA ALA A 164 -55.77 -15.71 26.67
C ALA A 164 -56.04 -17.13 26.12
N ARG A 165 -56.15 -18.15 26.98
CA ARG A 165 -56.33 -19.54 26.52
C ARG A 165 -57.75 -19.83 26.03
N GLY A 166 -58.76 -19.18 26.60
CA GLY A 166 -60.17 -19.45 26.29
C GLY A 166 -60.62 -19.12 24.86
N ALA A 167 -59.84 -18.32 24.12
CA ALA A 167 -60.09 -17.97 22.72
C ALA A 167 -59.10 -18.64 21.75
N ALA A 168 -58.46 -19.74 22.18
CA ALA A 168 -57.44 -20.41 21.39
C ALA A 168 -58.01 -21.14 20.17
N LEU A 169 -57.32 -21.01 19.03
CA LEU A 169 -57.53 -21.85 17.86
C LEU A 169 -56.55 -23.02 17.89
N VAL A 170 -57.06 -24.25 17.81
CA VAL A 170 -56.23 -25.46 17.82
C VAL A 170 -56.17 -26.03 16.40
N GLU A 171 -54.97 -26.06 15.82
CA GLU A 171 -54.69 -26.73 14.56
C GLU A 171 -53.96 -28.05 14.83
N SER A 172 -54.54 -29.18 14.42
CA SER A 172 -53.99 -30.52 14.62
C SER A 172 -53.52 -31.12 13.30
N ALA A 173 -52.44 -31.90 13.31
CA ALA A 173 -52.01 -32.60 12.08
C ALA A 173 -53.04 -33.65 11.61
N ARG A 174 -53.76 -34.23 12.56
CA ARG A 174 -54.75 -35.30 12.41
C ARG A 174 -55.89 -35.11 13.42
N PRO A 175 -57.06 -35.73 13.20
CA PRO A 175 -58.14 -35.71 14.19
C PRO A 175 -57.64 -36.13 15.58
N LEU A 176 -57.84 -35.27 16.58
CA LEU A 176 -57.43 -35.53 17.95
C LEU A 176 -58.16 -36.75 18.52
N ASP A 177 -57.39 -37.68 19.09
CA ASP A 177 -57.96 -38.77 19.86
C ASP A 177 -58.61 -38.24 21.16
N ALA A 178 -59.48 -39.05 21.77
CA ALA A 178 -60.23 -38.63 22.95
C ALA A 178 -59.31 -38.15 24.08
N ARG A 179 -58.15 -38.79 24.23
CA ARG A 179 -57.18 -38.47 25.29
C ARG A 179 -56.50 -37.12 25.06
N SER A 180 -56.03 -36.85 23.85
CA SER A 180 -55.37 -35.61 23.47
C SER A 180 -56.36 -34.44 23.53
N ARG A 181 -57.62 -34.67 23.13
CA ARG A 181 -58.70 -33.70 23.26
C ARG A 181 -58.94 -33.32 24.71
N THR A 182 -59.08 -34.29 25.62
CA THR A 182 -59.26 -34.00 27.05
C THR A 182 -58.10 -33.20 27.64
N LEU A 183 -56.85 -33.53 27.28
CA LEU A 183 -55.67 -32.78 27.76
C LEU A 183 -55.67 -31.32 27.28
N LEU A 184 -56.09 -31.07 26.05
CA LEU A 184 -56.16 -29.71 25.50
C LEU A 184 -57.33 -28.93 26.09
N GLU A 185 -58.50 -29.55 26.29
CA GLU A 185 -59.65 -28.92 26.95
C GLU A 185 -59.31 -28.50 28.38
N GLU A 186 -58.60 -29.37 29.12
CA GLU A 186 -58.13 -29.06 30.48
C GLU A 186 -57.12 -27.91 30.48
N ALA A 187 -56.11 -27.94 29.60
CA ALA A 187 -55.09 -26.90 29.51
C ALA A 187 -55.63 -25.53 29.06
N LEU A 188 -56.66 -25.54 28.21
CA LEU A 188 -57.29 -24.33 27.66
C LEU A 188 -58.43 -23.78 28.54
N GLY A 189 -58.90 -24.56 29.53
CA GLY A 189 -59.98 -24.17 30.44
C GLY A 189 -61.36 -24.06 29.76
N GLY A 190 -61.56 -24.74 28.63
CA GLY A 190 -62.76 -24.62 27.81
C GLY A 190 -62.82 -25.63 26.66
N GLY A 191 -63.82 -25.47 25.78
CA GLY A 191 -63.98 -26.33 24.60
C GLY A 191 -62.89 -26.11 23.55
N VAL A 192 -62.47 -27.20 22.88
CA VAL A 192 -61.46 -27.14 21.82
C VAL A 192 -62.12 -26.97 20.46
N HIS A 193 -61.81 -25.86 19.77
CA HIS A 193 -62.11 -25.68 18.36
C HIS A 193 -60.94 -26.20 17.51
N GLU A 194 -61.07 -27.45 17.08
CA GLU A 194 -60.07 -28.15 16.28
C GLU A 194 -60.23 -27.87 14.78
N ARG A 195 -59.10 -27.56 14.12
CA ARG A 195 -58.96 -27.55 12.67
C ARG A 195 -57.85 -28.52 12.26
N VAL A 196 -58.16 -29.48 11.40
CA VAL A 196 -57.15 -30.44 10.90
C VAL A 196 -56.34 -29.82 9.76
N VAL A 197 -55.01 -29.80 9.90
CA VAL A 197 -54.03 -29.26 8.95
C VAL A 197 -52.91 -30.29 8.75
N GLY A 198 -53.02 -31.13 7.72
CA GLY A 198 -52.08 -32.24 7.48
C GLY A 198 -50.62 -31.83 7.26
N GLU A 199 -50.37 -30.58 6.84
CA GLU A 199 -49.02 -30.03 6.64
C GLU A 199 -48.19 -29.92 7.95
N LEU A 200 -48.85 -30.01 9.11
CA LEU A 200 -48.17 -30.01 10.41
C LEU A 200 -47.42 -31.34 10.69
N GLY A 201 -47.75 -32.41 9.94
CA GLY A 201 -47.15 -33.74 10.05
C GLY A 201 -47.63 -34.52 11.28
N ALA A 202 -47.31 -34.02 12.48
CA ALA A 202 -47.74 -34.58 13.76
C ALA A 202 -47.87 -33.47 14.83
N GLY A 203 -48.65 -33.73 15.87
CA GLY A 203 -48.86 -32.81 17.00
C GLY A 203 -49.88 -31.71 16.73
N VAL A 204 -49.73 -30.60 17.47
CA VAL A 204 -50.69 -29.48 17.45
C VAL A 204 -50.01 -28.12 17.48
N ARG A 205 -50.66 -27.16 16.85
CA ARG A 205 -50.35 -25.73 16.94
C ARG A 205 -51.55 -25.03 17.59
N VAL A 206 -51.27 -24.28 18.65
CA VAL A 206 -52.29 -23.55 19.41
C VAL A 206 -52.00 -22.06 19.30
N THR A 207 -52.92 -21.33 18.69
CA THR A 207 -52.82 -19.88 18.51
C THR A 207 -53.75 -19.19 19.49
N THR A 208 -53.18 -18.37 20.37
CA THR A 208 -53.89 -17.58 21.39
C THR A 208 -53.69 -16.08 21.13
N PRO A 209 -54.50 -15.19 21.73
CA PRO A 209 -54.26 -13.74 21.68
C PRO A 209 -52.91 -13.30 22.27
N ALA A 210 -52.34 -14.11 23.17
CA ALA A 210 -51.05 -13.82 23.81
C ALA A 210 -49.84 -14.38 23.04
N GLY A 211 -50.05 -15.24 22.05
CA GLY A 211 -48.98 -15.86 21.28
C GLY A 211 -49.35 -17.23 20.71
N GLN A 212 -48.36 -17.87 20.08
CA GLN A 212 -48.51 -19.15 19.42
C GLN A 212 -47.60 -20.20 20.07
N VAL A 213 -48.20 -21.31 20.50
CA VAL A 213 -47.50 -22.52 20.96
C VAL A 213 -47.52 -23.52 19.81
N ASP A 214 -46.35 -23.91 19.31
CA ASP A 214 -46.22 -24.80 18.15
C ASP A 214 -45.44 -26.06 18.53
N ALA A 215 -46.16 -27.09 18.98
CA ALA A 215 -45.60 -28.40 19.28
C ALA A 215 -45.89 -29.36 18.12
N THR A 216 -45.50 -28.96 16.90
CA THR A 216 -45.65 -29.81 15.71
C THR A 216 -44.33 -30.45 15.31
N ALA A 217 -44.37 -31.54 14.56
CA ALA A 217 -43.15 -32.15 13.99
C ALA A 217 -42.35 -31.13 13.14
N VAL A 218 -43.04 -30.23 12.44
CA VAL A 218 -42.43 -29.13 11.68
C VAL A 218 -41.71 -28.15 12.60
N ALA A 219 -42.31 -27.78 13.74
CA ALA A 219 -41.68 -26.90 14.71
C ALA A 219 -40.46 -27.53 15.38
N VAL A 220 -40.53 -28.83 15.74
CA VAL A 220 -39.38 -29.58 16.29
C VAL A 220 -38.24 -29.65 15.26
N ALA A 221 -38.53 -29.95 14.00
CA ALA A 221 -37.52 -29.94 12.93
C ALA A 221 -36.89 -28.55 12.75
N ARG A 222 -37.69 -27.47 12.81
CA ARG A 222 -37.19 -26.09 12.77
C ARG A 222 -36.34 -25.76 13.99
N GLN A 223 -36.71 -26.24 15.18
CA GLN A 223 -35.94 -26.06 16.39
C GLN A 223 -34.59 -26.77 16.32
N ALA A 224 -34.53 -27.96 15.73
CA ALA A 224 -33.28 -28.67 15.47
C ALA A 224 -32.35 -27.89 14.53
N ALA A 225 -32.88 -27.29 13.45
CA ALA A 225 -32.09 -26.39 12.61
C ALA A 225 -31.58 -25.17 13.40
N ARG A 226 -32.43 -24.55 14.23
CA ARG A 226 -32.04 -23.41 15.06
C ARG A 226 -31.01 -23.77 16.13
N SER A 227 -31.01 -25.00 16.67
CA SER A 227 -30.00 -25.43 17.64
C SER A 227 -28.63 -25.56 17.00
N VAL A 228 -28.54 -26.00 15.74
CA VAL A 228 -27.28 -26.02 14.97
C VAL A 228 -26.74 -24.60 14.84
N ASN A 229 -27.60 -23.63 14.49
CA ASN A 229 -27.18 -22.23 14.36
C ASN A 229 -26.74 -21.63 15.70
N ARG A 230 -27.40 -21.96 16.82
CA ARG A 230 -26.99 -21.50 18.16
C ARG A 230 -25.62 -22.01 18.59
N VAL A 231 -25.26 -23.24 18.21
CA VAL A 231 -23.92 -23.79 18.50
C VAL A 231 -22.83 -22.98 17.77
N ARG A 232 -23.09 -22.52 16.53
CA ARG A 232 -22.20 -21.60 15.81
C ARG A 232 -21.99 -20.32 16.60
N ASP A 233 -23.09 -19.67 17.02
CA ASP A 233 -23.01 -18.37 17.69
C ASP A 233 -22.28 -18.47 19.05
N ALA A 234 -22.47 -19.59 19.78
CA ALA A 234 -21.74 -19.86 21.01
C ALA A 234 -20.22 -20.05 20.81
N HIS A 235 -19.80 -20.64 19.67
CA HIS A 235 -18.38 -20.84 19.35
C HIS A 235 -17.74 -19.64 18.64
N GLY A 236 -18.50 -18.84 17.89
CA GLY A 236 -18.01 -17.63 17.24
C GLY A 236 -17.59 -16.53 18.22
N VAL A 237 -18.29 -16.38 19.34
CA VAL A 237 -17.97 -15.36 20.37
C VAL A 237 -16.65 -15.66 21.11
N SER A 238 -16.15 -16.89 21.08
CA SER A 238 -14.91 -17.25 21.79
C SER A 238 -13.62 -16.95 21.00
N LEU A 239 -13.70 -16.61 19.72
CA LEU A 239 -12.51 -16.41 18.85
C LEU A 239 -12.10 -14.94 18.66
N GLU A 240 -12.93 -13.97 19.06
CA GLU A 240 -12.63 -12.53 18.93
C GLU A 240 -11.99 -11.91 20.19
N GLY A 241 -11.80 -12.67 21.27
CA GLY A 241 -11.37 -12.15 22.59
C GLY A 241 -9.97 -12.54 23.06
N GLY A 242 -9.11 -13.11 22.21
CA GLY A 242 -7.76 -13.61 22.57
C GLY A 242 -6.63 -12.89 21.86
#